data_AF-A0A3N5PU16-F1
#
_entry.id   AF-A0A3N5PU16-F1
#
_cell.length_a   1.000
_cell.length_b   1.000
_cell.length_c   1.000
_cell.angle_alpha   90.00
_cell.angle_beta   90.00
_cell.angle_gamma   90.00
#
_symmetry.space_group_name_H-M   'P 1'
#
loop_
_entity.id
_entity.type
_entity.pdbx_description
1 polymer ?
#
loop_
_entity_poly.entity_id
_entity_poly.type
_entity_poly.pdbx_seq_one_letter_code
_entity_poly.pdbx_strand_id
1 'polypeptide(L)' 'ECPVEAICSEDDVPAGQEQFLKLNAELSKGWPVIAKAKDAPADADDWKEVKDKLKHLER' A
#
# COMPACT_ATOMS: atom_id res chain seq x y z
N GLU A 1 12.29 0.92 -4.55
CA GLU A 1 11.44 -0.09 -5.22
C GLU A 1 10.70 -0.98 -4.24
N CYS A 2 9.47 -1.35 -4.57
CA CYS A 2 8.59 -2.19 -3.74
C CYS A 2 8.89 -3.69 -3.97
N PRO A 3 9.19 -4.48 -2.94
CA PRO A 3 9.57 -5.90 -3.09
C PRO A 3 8.40 -6.82 -3.44
N VAL A 4 7.15 -6.36 -3.32
CA VAL A 4 5.92 -7.14 -3.58
C VAL A 4 5.10 -6.54 -4.73
N GLU A 5 5.71 -5.67 -5.53
CA GLU A 5 5.09 -5.07 -6.73
C GLU A 5 3.75 -4.35 -6.47
N ALA A 6 3.55 -3.82 -5.25
CA ALA A 6 2.32 -3.15 -4.86
C ALA A 6 2.21 -1.68 -5.32
N ILE A 7 3.21 -1.17 -6.05
CA ILE A 7 3.21 0.18 -6.62
C ILE A 7 2.99 0.05 -8.12
N CYS A 8 1.93 0.66 -8.64
CA CYS A 8 1.59 0.68 -10.06
C CYS A 8 1.23 2.10 -10.51
N SER A 9 1.25 2.32 -11.84
CA SER A 9 0.67 3.53 -12.43
C SER A 9 -0.84 3.55 -12.21
N GLU A 10 -1.45 4.74 -12.21
CA GLU A 10 -2.91 4.88 -12.13
C GLU A 10 -3.63 4.15 -13.27
N ASP A 11 -3.04 4.15 -14.46
CA ASP A 11 -3.56 3.44 -15.64
C ASP A 11 -3.39 1.91 -15.56
N ASP A 12 -2.50 1.42 -14.68
CA ASP A 12 -2.13 0.02 -14.54
C ASP A 12 -2.71 -0.62 -13.25
N VAL A 13 -3.62 0.07 -12.55
CA VAL A 13 -4.24 -0.47 -11.35
C VAL A 13 -5.02 -1.75 -11.70
N PRO A 14 -4.73 -2.89 -11.03
CA PRO A 14 -5.43 -4.13 -11.30
C PRO A 14 -6.94 -4.03 -11.04
N ALA A 15 -7.72 -4.75 -11.83
CA ALA A 15 -9.17 -4.81 -11.66
C ALA A 15 -9.55 -5.27 -10.24
N GLY A 16 -10.45 -4.53 -9.58
CA GLY A 16 -10.85 -4.75 -8.18
C GLY A 16 -9.95 -4.07 -7.14
N GLN A 17 -8.95 -3.31 -7.57
CA GLN A 17 -8.07 -2.49 -6.71
C GLN A 17 -8.25 -0.98 -6.90
N GLU A 18 -9.23 -0.55 -7.71
CA GLU A 18 -9.47 0.86 -8.05
C GLU A 18 -9.78 1.72 -6.82
N GLN A 19 -10.31 1.13 -5.74
CA GLN A 19 -10.53 1.83 -4.48
C GLN A 19 -9.25 2.46 -3.88
N PHE A 20 -8.07 1.92 -4.20
CA PHE A 20 -6.81 2.44 -3.67
C PHE A 20 -6.47 3.83 -4.23
N LEU A 21 -6.97 4.22 -5.41
CA LEU A 21 -6.76 5.56 -5.96
C LEU A 21 -7.35 6.64 -5.04
N LYS A 22 -8.63 6.49 -4.70
CA LYS A 22 -9.33 7.42 -3.78
C LYS A 22 -8.71 7.38 -2.39
N LEU A 23 -8.37 6.20 -1.90
CA LEU A 23 -7.77 6.01 -0.58
C LEU A 23 -6.40 6.70 -0.47
N ASN A 24 -5.54 6.55 -1.49
CA ASN A 24 -4.24 7.22 -1.54
C ASN A 24 -4.39 8.74 -1.59
N ALA A 25 -5.33 9.27 -2.37
CA ALA A 25 -5.62 10.70 -2.43
C ALA A 25 -6.17 11.27 -1.11
N GLU A 26 -6.87 10.46 -0.33
CA GLU A 26 -7.38 10.83 1.01
C GLU A 26 -6.26 10.81 2.06
N LEU A 27 -5.57 9.67 2.21
CA LEU A 27 -4.60 9.47 3.28
C LEU A 27 -3.32 10.31 3.12
N SER A 28 -2.90 10.55 1.87
CA SER A 28 -1.72 11.40 1.59
C SER A 28 -1.84 12.84 2.11
N LYS A 29 -3.06 13.33 2.36
CA LYS A 29 -3.30 14.66 2.93
C LYS A 29 -3.09 14.73 4.43
N GLY A 30 -3.24 13.60 5.13
CA GLY A 30 -3.23 13.54 6.60
C GLY A 30 -2.04 12.80 7.20
N TRP A 31 -1.45 11.86 6.46
CA TRP A 31 -0.31 11.08 6.93
C TRP A 31 1.00 11.87 6.90
N PRO A 32 1.90 11.64 7.88
CA PRO A 32 3.20 12.29 7.92
C PRO A 32 4.08 11.83 6.74
N VAL A 33 4.92 12.74 6.25
CA VAL A 33 5.85 12.44 5.14
C VAL A 33 6.94 11.48 5.61
N ILE A 34 7.10 10.35 4.92
CA ILE A 34 8.21 9.41 5.09
C ILE A 34 9.26 9.70 4.02
N ALA A 35 10.32 10.45 4.37
CA ALA A 35 11.37 10.86 3.42
C ALA A 35 12.62 9.95 3.42
N LYS A 36 12.68 8.95 4.30
CA LYS A 36 13.79 8.00 4.43
C LYS A 36 13.26 6.59 4.59
N ALA A 37 13.98 5.62 4.02
CA ALA A 37 13.69 4.21 4.22
C ALA A 37 13.84 3.82 5.70
N LYS A 38 13.03 2.86 6.12
CA LYS A 38 13.04 2.20 7.43
C LYS A 38 12.92 0.70 7.23
N ASP A 39 13.23 -0.07 8.26
CA ASP A 39 13.05 -1.52 8.22
C ASP A 39 11.59 -1.89 8.00
N ALA A 40 11.36 -2.98 7.27
CA ALA A 40 10.02 -3.54 7.08
C ALA A 40 9.48 -4.09 8.42
N PRO A 41 8.15 -4.21 8.57
CA PRO A 41 7.55 -4.92 9.70
C PRO A 41 8.13 -6.33 9.87
N ALA A 42 8.23 -6.81 11.12
CA ALA A 42 8.84 -8.12 11.43
C ALA A 42 8.12 -9.30 10.78
N ASP A 43 6.82 -9.16 10.54
CA ASP A 43 5.93 -10.14 9.92
C ASP A 43 5.74 -9.91 8.41
N ALA A 44 6.46 -8.97 7.79
CA ALA A 44 6.25 -8.59 6.39
C ALA A 44 6.28 -9.77 5.42
N ASP A 45 7.15 -10.77 5.68
CA ASP A 45 7.28 -11.99 4.87
C ASP A 45 6.02 -12.86 4.92
N ASP A 46 5.35 -12.95 6.08
CA ASP A 46 4.12 -13.73 6.25
C ASP A 46 2.94 -13.11 5.49
N TRP A 47 2.99 -11.80 5.24
CA TRP A 47 1.93 -11.06 4.57
C TRP A 47 2.12 -10.87 3.07
N LYS A 48 3.24 -11.31 2.47
CA LYS A 48 3.55 -11.04 1.05
C LYS A 48 2.45 -11.54 0.11
N GLU A 49 2.01 -12.78 0.31
CA GLU A 49 1.05 -13.47 -0.57
C GLU A 49 -0.41 -13.34 -0.12
N VAL A 50 -0.66 -12.70 1.02
CA VAL A 50 -2.01 -12.54 1.58
C VAL A 50 -2.80 -11.52 0.76
N LYS A 51 -3.98 -11.93 0.29
CA LYS A 51 -4.92 -11.09 -0.47
C LYS A 51 -5.93 -10.38 0.45
N ASP A 52 -6.62 -9.39 -0.10
CA ASP A 52 -7.70 -8.64 0.59
C ASP A 52 -7.27 -8.03 1.93
N LYS A 53 -6.02 -7.54 1.98
CA LYS A 53 -5.40 -6.94 3.18
C LYS A 53 -6.00 -5.60 3.58
N LEU A 54 -6.83 -4.98 2.72
CA LEU A 54 -7.44 -3.67 2.98
C LEU A 54 -8.20 -3.62 4.32
N LYS A 55 -8.80 -4.74 4.76
CA LYS A 55 -9.50 -4.86 6.05
C LYS A 55 -8.60 -4.67 7.28
N HIS A 56 -7.28 -4.77 7.11
CA HIS A 56 -6.29 -4.59 8.17
C HIS A 56 -5.66 -3.19 8.18
N LEU A 57 -6.13 -2.28 7.32
CA LEU A 57 -5.62 -0.91 7.27
C LEU A 57 -5.96 -0.14 8.56
N GLU A 58 -4.92 0.37 9.20
CA GLU A 58 -5.01 1.33 10.31
C GLU A 58 -4.90 2.76 9.77
N ARG A 59 -5.73 3.69 10.27
CA ARG A 59 -5.81 5.07 9.77
C ARG A 59 -5.08 6.06 10.68
#